data_AF-A0A2E1DXT6-F1
#
_entry.id   AF-A0A2E1DXT6-F1
#
_cell.length_a   1.000
_cell.length_b   1.000
_cell.length_c   1.000
_cell.angle_alpha   90.00
_cell.angle_beta   90.00
_cell.angle_gamma   90.00
#
_symmetry.space_group_name_H-M   'P 1'
#
loop_
_entity.id
_entity.type
_entity.pdbx_description
1 polymer ?
#
loop_
_entity_poly.entity_id
_entity_poly.type
_entity_poly.pdbx_seq_one_letter_code
_entity_poly.pdbx_strand_id
1 'polypeptide(L)'
;MENIKSVSDALDLTKEVYGVDDMENTEVGEFISSAPLENLVVARLPISSAQDATKKVKAFTDSYISKDVSEKGSYKLGDTVFHTSKSYKYKVPELPNFFKWLLGDITDEQVQTLCAIVGPTFVPKLRALDAIASKRGRRTEVIRDTFLERNFAESASLQIINCNTASAPKWATSMEEGERYVRS
;
A
#
# COMPACT_ATOMS: atom_id res chain seq x y z
N MET A 1 -39.71 -14.06 14.14
CA MET A 1 -38.36 -14.64 14.17
C MET A 1 -38.24 -15.57 12.98
N GLU A 2 -37.70 -15.07 11.87
CA GLU A 2 -37.32 -15.94 10.77
C GLU A 2 -36.05 -16.69 11.16
N ASN A 3 -36.12 -18.02 11.16
CA ASN A 3 -34.95 -18.86 11.42
C ASN A 3 -33.95 -18.69 10.26
N ILE A 4 -32.72 -18.29 10.55
CA ILE A 4 -31.58 -18.33 9.63
C ILE A 4 -31.37 -19.80 9.21
N LYS A 5 -31.53 -20.11 7.92
CA LYS A 5 -31.58 -21.50 7.42
C LYS A 5 -30.34 -21.92 6.64
N SER A 6 -29.46 -20.99 6.28
CA SER A 6 -28.24 -21.31 5.52
C SER A 6 -27.06 -20.37 5.78
N VAL A 7 -25.86 -20.83 5.42
CA VAL A 7 -24.62 -20.03 5.41
C VAL A 7 -24.72 -18.87 4.41
N SER A 8 -25.50 -19.02 3.34
CA SER A 8 -25.76 -17.95 2.36
C SER A 8 -26.57 -16.82 2.98
N ASP A 9 -27.61 -17.16 3.77
CA ASP A 9 -28.48 -16.19 4.45
C ASP A 9 -27.66 -15.37 5.46
N ALA A 10 -26.73 -16.03 6.17
CA ALA A 10 -25.82 -15.38 7.09
C ALA A 10 -24.82 -14.45 6.36
N LEU A 11 -24.29 -14.87 5.20
CA LEU A 11 -23.38 -14.04 4.40
C LEU A 11 -24.08 -12.83 3.76
N ASP A 12 -25.35 -12.96 3.37
CA ASP A 12 -26.13 -11.85 2.84
C ASP A 12 -26.44 -10.80 3.91
N LEU A 13 -26.74 -11.21 5.15
CA LEU A 13 -26.86 -10.30 6.29
C LEU A 13 -25.55 -9.55 6.60
N THR A 14 -24.38 -10.20 6.42
CA THR A 14 -23.09 -9.52 6.63
C THR A 14 -22.73 -8.48 5.56
N LYS A 15 -23.44 -8.45 4.42
CA LYS A 15 -23.25 -7.40 3.40
C LYS A 15 -23.86 -6.06 3.82
N GLU A 16 -24.75 -6.04 4.82
CA GLU A 16 -25.46 -4.84 5.28
C GLU A 16 -24.81 -4.14 6.48
N VAL A 17 -23.71 -4.69 7.02
CA VAL A 17 -23.01 -4.10 8.16
C VAL A 17 -21.84 -3.25 7.66
N TYR A 18 -22.04 -1.93 7.57
CA TYR A 18 -21.06 -0.97 7.04
C TYR A 18 -20.12 -0.40 8.12
N GLY A 19 -20.49 -0.48 9.40
CA GLY A 19 -19.69 -0.04 10.55
C GLY A 19 -20.18 -0.61 11.88
N VAL A 20 -19.35 -0.53 12.93
CA VAL A 20 -19.72 -0.99 14.30
C VAL A 20 -20.91 -0.18 14.82
N ASP A 21 -20.98 1.10 14.51
CA ASP A 21 -22.07 2.00 14.92
C ASP A 21 -23.40 1.65 14.23
N ASP A 22 -23.34 1.02 13.04
CA ASP A 22 -24.53 0.54 12.34
C ASP A 22 -25.06 -0.77 12.91
N MET A 23 -24.25 -1.50 13.70
CA MET A 23 -24.67 -2.77 14.30
C MET A 23 -25.65 -2.59 15.45
N GLU A 24 -25.60 -1.47 16.19
CA GLU A 24 -26.43 -1.27 17.40
C GLU A 24 -27.94 -1.39 17.14
N ASN A 25 -28.38 -1.08 15.91
CA ASN A 25 -29.78 -1.16 15.49
C ASN A 25 -30.13 -2.43 14.69
N THR A 26 -29.28 -3.45 14.76
CA THR A 26 -29.50 -4.74 14.08
C THR A 26 -29.84 -5.84 15.08
N GLU A 27 -30.53 -6.90 14.63
CA GLU A 27 -30.79 -8.09 15.46
C GLU A 27 -29.50 -8.69 16.04
N VAL A 28 -28.39 -8.58 15.32
CA VAL A 28 -27.06 -9.02 15.77
C VAL A 28 -26.54 -8.14 16.91
N GLY A 29 -26.71 -6.82 16.81
CA GLY A 29 -26.32 -5.88 17.87
C GLY A 29 -27.12 -6.06 19.15
N GLU A 30 -28.44 -6.27 19.05
CA GLU A 30 -29.30 -6.58 20.20
C GLU A 30 -28.91 -7.90 20.87
N PHE A 31 -28.63 -8.93 20.07
CA PHE A 31 -28.16 -10.22 20.59
C PHE A 31 -26.81 -10.11 21.30
N ILE A 32 -25.83 -9.40 20.72
CA ILE A 32 -24.52 -9.20 21.34
C ILE A 32 -24.65 -8.38 22.63
N SER A 33 -25.48 -7.33 22.62
CA SER A 33 -25.68 -6.44 23.78
C SER A 33 -26.40 -7.11 24.95
N SER A 34 -27.22 -8.13 24.67
CA SER A 34 -27.98 -8.87 25.69
C SER A 34 -27.30 -10.16 26.14
N ALA A 35 -26.24 -10.61 25.46
CA ALA A 35 -25.53 -11.83 25.79
C ALA A 35 -24.64 -11.67 27.04
N PRO A 36 -24.51 -12.71 27.89
CA PRO A 36 -23.55 -12.73 28.99
C PRO A 36 -22.11 -12.56 28.50
N LEU A 37 -21.29 -11.81 29.26
CA LEU A 37 -19.90 -11.52 28.92
C LEU A 37 -19.08 -12.79 28.67
N GLU A 38 -19.28 -13.83 29.47
CA GLU A 38 -18.57 -15.10 29.37
C GLU A 38 -18.79 -15.74 28.00
N ASN A 39 -20.01 -15.69 27.47
CA ASN A 39 -20.35 -16.24 26.16
C ASN A 39 -19.69 -15.43 25.04
N LEU A 40 -19.65 -14.10 25.17
CA LEU A 40 -18.98 -13.23 24.21
C LEU A 40 -17.46 -13.46 24.18
N VAL A 41 -16.84 -13.64 25.35
CA VAL A 41 -15.41 -13.96 25.46
C VAL A 41 -15.11 -15.31 24.84
N VAL A 42 -15.93 -16.34 25.11
CA VAL A 42 -15.81 -17.66 24.49
C VAL A 42 -15.96 -17.59 22.98
N ALA A 43 -16.92 -16.82 22.46
CA ALA A 43 -17.13 -16.64 21.02
C ALA A 43 -15.99 -15.84 20.33
N ARG A 44 -15.37 -14.88 21.04
CA ARG A 44 -14.28 -14.05 20.49
C ARG A 44 -13.02 -14.85 20.15
N LEU A 45 -12.72 -15.90 20.92
CA LEU A 45 -11.52 -16.73 20.73
C LEU A 45 -11.48 -17.42 19.35
N PRO A 46 -12.49 -18.22 18.93
CA PRO A 46 -12.51 -18.84 17.62
C PRO A 46 -12.61 -17.80 16.49
N ILE A 47 -13.32 -16.68 16.67
CA ILE A 47 -13.39 -15.60 15.66
C ILE A 47 -11.99 -15.02 15.39
N SER A 48 -11.22 -14.75 16.44
CA SER A 48 -9.86 -14.22 16.30
C SER A 48 -8.95 -15.23 15.60
N SER A 49 -9.05 -16.52 15.98
CA SER A 49 -8.32 -17.61 15.34
C SER A 49 -8.66 -17.74 13.85
N ALA A 50 -9.96 -17.67 13.51
CA ALA A 50 -10.43 -17.71 12.13
C ALA A 50 -9.94 -16.50 11.32
N GLN A 51 -9.97 -15.29 11.90
CA GLN A 51 -9.44 -14.08 11.26
C GLN A 51 -7.95 -14.24 10.91
N ASP A 52 -7.16 -14.77 11.84
CA ASP A 52 -5.72 -14.99 11.62
C ASP A 52 -5.45 -16.11 10.63
N ALA A 53 -6.24 -17.19 10.63
CA ALA A 53 -6.18 -18.23 9.61
C ALA A 53 -6.49 -17.67 8.22
N THR A 54 -7.56 -16.88 8.09
CA THR A 54 -7.94 -16.23 6.82
C THR A 54 -6.86 -15.27 6.33
N LYS A 55 -6.22 -14.50 7.22
CA LYS A 55 -5.06 -13.66 6.85
C LYS A 55 -3.90 -14.49 6.28
N LYS A 56 -3.59 -15.64 6.90
CA LYS A 56 -2.52 -16.54 6.41
C LYS A 56 -2.85 -17.14 5.05
N VAL A 57 -4.09 -17.62 4.88
CA VAL A 57 -4.57 -18.15 3.59
C VAL A 57 -4.49 -17.07 2.51
N LYS A 58 -4.99 -15.86 2.79
CA LYS A 58 -4.90 -14.71 1.88
C LYS A 58 -3.45 -14.42 1.49
N ALA A 59 -2.54 -14.31 2.46
CA ALA A 59 -1.12 -14.04 2.18
C ALA A 59 -0.48 -15.12 1.32
N PHE A 60 -0.81 -16.39 1.57
CA PHE A 60 -0.36 -17.51 0.74
C PHE A 60 -0.90 -17.39 -0.69
N THR A 61 -2.21 -17.15 -0.86
CA THR A 61 -2.83 -16.94 -2.17
C THR A 61 -2.23 -15.74 -2.90
N ASP A 62 -2.06 -14.60 -2.22
CA ASP A 62 -1.45 -13.39 -2.78
C ASP A 62 -0.04 -13.66 -3.30
N SER A 63 0.74 -14.53 -2.64
CA SER A 63 2.08 -14.90 -3.13
C SER A 63 2.04 -15.65 -4.46
N TYR A 64 1.06 -16.53 -4.67
CA TYR A 64 0.87 -17.25 -5.93
C TYR A 64 0.37 -16.32 -7.03
N ILE A 65 -0.59 -15.44 -6.73
CA ILE A 65 -1.07 -14.43 -7.66
C ILE A 65 0.08 -13.52 -8.06
N SER A 66 0.87 -13.03 -7.09
CA SER A 66 2.04 -12.18 -7.33
C SER A 66 3.03 -12.84 -8.29
N LYS A 67 3.30 -14.14 -8.10
CA LYS A 67 4.19 -14.88 -9.02
C LYS A 67 3.58 -14.98 -10.41
N ASP A 68 2.32 -15.39 -10.53
CA ASP A 68 1.64 -15.54 -11.81
C ASP A 68 1.60 -14.23 -12.60
N VAL A 69 1.19 -13.12 -11.98
CA VAL A 69 1.11 -11.82 -12.67
C VAL A 69 2.48 -11.20 -12.93
N SER A 70 3.50 -11.53 -12.14
CA SER A 70 4.88 -11.12 -12.43
C SER A 70 5.46 -11.84 -13.65
N GLU A 71 5.07 -13.08 -13.90
CA GLU A 71 5.56 -13.89 -15.01
C GLU A 71 4.73 -13.69 -16.29
N LYS A 72 3.41 -13.54 -16.15
CA LYS A 72 2.44 -13.57 -17.27
C LYS A 72 1.77 -12.22 -17.55
N GLY A 73 2.04 -11.21 -16.73
CA GLY A 73 1.38 -9.91 -16.80
C GLY A 73 0.13 -9.81 -15.93
N SER A 74 -0.32 -8.56 -15.78
CA SER A 74 -1.47 -8.17 -14.95
C SER A 74 -2.74 -8.91 -15.36
N TYR A 75 -3.62 -9.19 -14.42
CA TYR A 75 -4.84 -9.96 -14.63
C TYR A 75 -6.07 -9.21 -14.14
N LYS A 76 -7.15 -9.18 -14.93
CA LYS A 76 -8.43 -8.55 -14.54
C LYS A 76 -9.47 -9.60 -14.17
N LEU A 77 -10.15 -9.35 -13.04
CA LEU A 77 -11.33 -10.06 -12.58
C LEU A 77 -12.37 -9.06 -12.07
N GLY A 78 -13.49 -8.93 -12.77
CA GLY A 78 -14.50 -7.90 -12.56
C GLY A 78 -13.89 -6.48 -12.57
N ASP A 79 -14.20 -5.70 -11.54
CA ASP A 79 -13.65 -4.34 -11.39
C ASP A 79 -12.26 -4.31 -10.74
N THR A 80 -11.60 -5.46 -10.61
CA THR A 80 -10.31 -5.57 -9.92
C THR A 80 -9.20 -6.03 -10.87
N VAL A 81 -8.07 -5.32 -10.87
CA VAL A 81 -6.86 -5.72 -11.60
C VAL A 81 -5.75 -6.07 -10.61
N PHE A 82 -5.17 -7.26 -10.79
CA PHE A 82 -4.01 -7.75 -10.07
C PHE A 82 -2.75 -7.45 -10.88
N HIS A 83 -1.83 -6.70 -10.29
CA HIS A 83 -0.62 -6.22 -10.95
C HIS A 83 0.57 -6.38 -10.01
N THR A 84 1.79 -6.54 -10.54
CA THR A 84 3.00 -6.44 -9.74
C THR A 84 3.78 -5.20 -10.12
N SER A 85 4.19 -4.45 -9.11
CA SER A 85 5.06 -3.29 -9.31
C SER A 85 6.27 -3.39 -8.40
N LYS A 86 7.44 -3.02 -8.93
CA LYS A 86 8.61 -2.76 -8.08
C LYS A 86 8.47 -1.36 -7.52
N SER A 87 8.21 -1.29 -6.22
CA SER A 87 8.35 -0.02 -5.51
C SER A 87 9.82 0.44 -5.59
N TYR A 88 10.03 1.75 -5.54
CA TYR A 88 11.36 2.31 -5.39
C TYR A 88 11.34 3.35 -4.29
N LYS A 89 12.49 3.52 -3.66
CA LYS A 89 12.76 4.66 -2.78
C LYS A 89 13.86 5.48 -3.39
N TYR A 90 13.76 6.80 -3.24
CA TYR A 90 14.90 7.66 -3.55
C TYR A 90 16.00 7.43 -2.51
N LYS A 91 17.24 7.55 -2.95
CA LYS A 91 18.44 7.59 -2.11
C LYS A 91 19.31 8.75 -2.57
N VAL A 92 20.06 9.35 -1.66
CA VAL A 92 21.16 10.27 -1.99
C VAL A 92 22.47 9.48 -1.90
N PRO A 93 23.09 9.07 -3.03
CA PRO A 93 24.28 8.21 -2.99
C PRO A 93 25.47 8.91 -2.31
N GLU A 94 25.63 10.20 -2.61
CA GLU A 94 26.73 11.04 -2.13
C GLU A 94 26.20 12.19 -1.26
N LEU A 95 25.73 11.83 -0.07
CA LEU A 95 25.14 12.78 0.88
C LEU A 95 26.08 13.95 1.26
N PRO A 96 27.41 13.75 1.43
CA PRO A 96 28.34 14.86 1.63
C PRO A 96 28.33 15.87 0.48
N ASN A 97 28.32 15.40 -0.77
CA ASN A 97 28.31 16.26 -1.96
C ASN A 97 26.99 17.00 -2.10
N PHE A 98 25.88 16.36 -1.71
CA PHE A 98 24.58 17.02 -1.64
C PHE A 98 24.61 18.21 -0.66
N PHE A 99 25.16 18.06 0.55
CA PHE A 99 25.24 19.15 1.52
C PHE A 99 26.18 20.27 1.08
N LYS A 100 27.34 19.93 0.50
CA LYS A 100 28.25 20.93 -0.09
C LYS A 100 27.57 21.73 -1.19
N TRP A 101 26.83 21.07 -2.07
CA TRP A 101 26.03 21.78 -3.08
C TRP A 101 24.93 22.62 -2.44
N LEU A 102 24.21 22.08 -1.46
CA LEU A 102 23.06 22.75 -0.84
C LEU A 102 23.48 24.01 -0.08
N LEU A 103 24.54 23.95 0.70
CA LEU A 103 24.93 25.01 1.64
C LEU A 103 26.09 25.88 1.14
N GLY A 104 26.84 25.43 0.12
CA GLY A 104 27.98 26.16 -0.42
C GLY A 104 29.21 26.03 0.48
N ASP A 105 29.67 27.17 1.01
CA ASP A 105 30.90 27.27 1.81
C ASP A 105 30.72 26.67 3.21
N ILE A 106 30.81 25.34 3.28
CA ILE A 106 30.84 24.57 4.53
C ILE A 106 32.11 23.72 4.61
N THR A 107 32.64 23.54 5.82
CA THR A 107 33.85 22.72 6.03
C THR A 107 33.51 21.23 6.01
N ASP A 108 34.51 20.38 5.79
CA ASP A 108 34.32 18.93 5.81
C ASP A 108 33.82 18.43 7.18
N GLU A 109 34.25 19.04 8.28
CA GLU A 109 33.78 18.70 9.62
C GLU A 109 32.29 19.02 9.80
N GLN A 110 31.83 20.16 9.27
CA GLN A 110 30.40 20.53 9.28
C GLN A 110 29.58 19.56 8.42
N VAL A 111 30.10 19.15 7.26
CA VAL A 111 29.46 18.14 6.40
C VAL A 111 29.31 16.81 7.15
N GLN A 112 30.38 16.33 7.79
CA GLN A 112 30.33 15.06 8.53
C GLN A 112 29.35 15.13 9.71
N THR A 113 29.31 16.26 10.42
CA THR A 113 28.35 16.49 11.49
C THR A 113 26.92 16.42 10.97
N LEU A 114 26.62 17.06 9.83
CA LEU A 114 25.30 17.00 9.20
C LEU A 114 24.94 15.58 8.79
N CYS A 115 25.85 14.86 8.12
CA CYS A 115 25.67 13.46 7.74
C CYS A 115 25.37 12.56 8.96
N ALA A 116 26.05 12.78 10.09
CA ALA A 116 25.83 12.05 11.32
C ALA A 116 24.44 12.31 11.92
N ILE A 117 23.95 13.56 11.85
CA ILE A 117 22.63 13.95 12.36
C ILE A 117 21.50 13.35 11.52
N VAL A 118 21.58 13.45 10.19
CA VAL A 118 20.49 13.03 9.30
C VAL A 118 20.49 11.54 9.00
N GLY A 119 21.65 10.89 9.14
CA GLY A 119 21.86 9.48 8.84
C GLY A 119 21.95 9.15 7.34
N PRO A 120 22.36 7.91 7.00
CA PRO A 120 22.64 7.48 5.63
C PRO A 120 21.40 7.30 4.75
N THR A 121 20.19 7.32 5.34
CA THR A 121 18.91 7.13 4.64
C THR A 121 18.21 8.45 4.31
N PHE A 122 18.88 9.58 4.55
CA PHE A 122 18.32 10.90 4.27
C PHE A 122 17.96 11.07 2.79
N VAL A 123 16.77 11.63 2.55
CA VAL A 123 16.29 12.02 1.22
C VAL A 123 15.62 13.38 1.35
N PRO A 124 16.03 14.39 0.55
CA PRO A 124 15.38 15.69 0.56
C PRO A 124 13.96 15.59 -0.02
N LYS A 125 13.04 16.41 0.48
CA LYS A 125 11.71 16.54 -0.13
C LYS A 125 11.85 17.07 -1.57
N LEU A 126 11.30 16.35 -2.55
CA LEU A 126 11.40 16.71 -3.98
C LEU A 126 10.97 18.16 -4.25
N ARG A 127 9.82 18.59 -3.72
CA ARG A 127 9.33 19.97 -3.89
C ARG A 127 10.32 21.03 -3.37
N ALA A 128 11.03 20.73 -2.28
CA ALA A 128 12.03 21.64 -1.74
C ALA A 128 13.28 21.67 -2.63
N LEU A 129 13.71 20.50 -3.11
CA LEU A 129 14.83 20.38 -4.05
C LEU A 129 14.56 21.18 -5.34
N ASP A 130 13.35 21.07 -5.88
CA ASP A 130 12.94 21.78 -7.09
C ASP A 130 12.92 23.30 -6.90
N ALA A 131 12.42 23.77 -5.76
CA ALA A 131 12.37 25.19 -5.43
C ALA A 131 13.78 25.77 -5.31
N ILE A 132 14.72 25.04 -4.70
CA ILE A 132 16.12 25.45 -4.56
C ILE A 132 16.83 25.46 -5.92
N ALA A 133 16.61 24.42 -6.75
CA ALA A 133 17.14 24.36 -8.11
C ALA A 133 16.67 25.55 -8.94
N SER A 134 15.36 25.84 -8.90
CA SER A 134 14.75 26.96 -9.63
C SER A 134 15.29 28.31 -9.16
N LYS A 135 15.42 28.52 -7.85
CA LYS A 135 16.01 29.74 -7.27
C LYS A 135 17.45 29.96 -7.73
N ARG A 136 18.18 28.89 -8.06
CA ARG A 136 19.56 28.93 -8.56
C ARG A 136 19.65 28.90 -10.09
N GLY A 137 18.53 29.05 -10.81
CA GLY A 137 18.50 29.01 -12.27
C GLY A 137 18.91 27.67 -12.87
N ARG A 138 18.75 26.56 -12.12
CA ARG A 138 19.08 25.21 -12.57
C ARG A 138 17.81 24.46 -12.97
N ARG A 139 17.93 23.58 -13.96
CA ARG A 139 16.86 22.68 -14.38
C ARG A 139 16.59 21.65 -13.29
N THR A 140 15.32 21.49 -12.92
CA THR A 140 14.87 20.64 -11.81
C THR A 140 15.18 19.17 -12.05
N GLU A 141 15.04 18.71 -13.28
CA GLU A 141 15.31 17.33 -13.69
C GLU A 141 16.78 16.99 -13.49
N VAL A 142 17.67 17.88 -13.94
CA VAL A 142 19.13 17.70 -13.84
C VAL A 142 19.56 17.60 -12.38
N ILE A 143 19.04 18.44 -11.49
CA ILE A 143 19.38 18.42 -10.06
C ILE A 143 18.87 17.13 -9.40
N ARG A 144 17.67 16.67 -9.75
CA ARG A 144 17.16 15.39 -9.26
C ARG A 144 18.05 14.25 -9.70
N ASP A 145 18.39 14.18 -10.99
CA ASP A 145 19.23 13.09 -11.54
C ASP A 145 20.67 13.14 -11.00
N THR A 146 21.15 14.33 -10.61
CA THR A 146 22.49 14.50 -10.02
C THR A 146 22.57 13.94 -8.61
N PHE A 147 21.55 14.15 -7.78
CA PHE A 147 21.61 13.84 -6.35
C PHE A 147 20.74 12.69 -5.90
N LEU A 148 19.77 12.26 -6.71
CA LEU A 148 18.81 11.24 -6.35
C LEU A 148 18.93 10.03 -7.26
N GLU A 149 19.06 8.87 -6.63
CA GLU A 149 18.99 7.58 -7.29
C GLU A 149 17.71 6.85 -6.90
N ARG A 150 17.08 6.16 -7.85
CA ARG A 150 15.98 5.26 -7.56
C ARG A 150 16.52 3.90 -7.18
N ASN A 151 16.42 3.55 -5.90
CA ASN A 151 16.70 2.21 -5.44
C ASN A 151 15.40 1.39 -5.49
N PHE A 152 15.32 0.45 -6.42
CA PHE A 152 14.17 -0.43 -6.59
C PHE A 152 14.20 -1.56 -5.57
N ALA A 153 13.02 -1.93 -5.06
CA ALA A 153 12.89 -3.11 -4.22
C ALA A 153 13.31 -4.39 -4.99
N GLU A 154 13.94 -5.33 -4.28
CA GLU A 154 14.41 -6.59 -4.86
C GLU A 154 13.24 -7.40 -5.45
N SER A 155 12.14 -7.47 -4.71
CA SER A 155 10.90 -8.13 -5.14
C SER A 155 9.83 -7.11 -5.55
N ALA A 156 9.09 -7.46 -6.59
CA ALA A 156 7.85 -6.76 -6.91
C ALA A 156 6.77 -7.17 -5.92
N SER A 157 5.94 -6.21 -5.50
CA SER A 157 4.80 -6.47 -4.62
C SER A 157 3.52 -6.54 -5.43
N LEU A 158 2.61 -7.45 -5.06
CA LEU A 158 1.25 -7.48 -5.59
C LEU A 158 0.52 -6.17 -5.24
N GLN A 159 -0.08 -5.56 -6.26
CA GLN A 159 -0.97 -4.41 -6.17
C GLN A 159 -2.33 -4.84 -6.69
N ILE A 160 -3.36 -4.47 -5.95
CA ILE A 160 -4.77 -4.71 -6.30
C ILE A 160 -5.37 -3.36 -6.63
N ILE A 161 -5.80 -3.18 -7.87
CA ILE A 161 -6.33 -1.92 -8.41
C ILE A 161 -7.84 -2.08 -8.55
N ASN A 162 -8.60 -1.21 -7.88
CA ASN A 162 -10.03 -1.08 -8.10
C ASN A 162 -10.29 -0.10 -9.26
N CYS A 163 -10.85 -0.61 -10.35
CA CYS A 163 -11.12 0.11 -11.60
C CYS A 163 -12.23 1.16 -11.48
N ASN A 164 -13.07 1.08 -10.43
CA ASN A 164 -14.16 2.03 -10.19
C ASN A 164 -13.71 3.30 -9.46
N THR A 165 -12.41 3.45 -9.19
CA THR A 165 -11.86 4.63 -8.50
C THR A 165 -11.32 5.64 -9.49
N ALA A 166 -11.46 6.94 -9.20
CA ALA A 166 -10.91 8.01 -10.04
C ALA A 166 -9.37 7.97 -10.16
N SER A 167 -8.70 7.31 -9.21
CA SER A 167 -7.26 7.07 -9.21
C SER A 167 -6.81 5.87 -10.05
N ALA A 168 -7.76 5.08 -10.59
CA ALA A 168 -7.44 3.91 -11.38
C ALA A 168 -6.69 4.30 -12.67
N PRO A 169 -5.57 3.63 -13.01
CA PRO A 169 -4.88 3.87 -14.26
C PRO A 169 -5.76 3.54 -15.47
N LYS A 170 -5.71 4.38 -16.52
CA LYS A 170 -6.49 4.18 -17.76
C LYS A 170 -6.29 2.81 -18.41
N TRP A 171 -5.07 2.26 -18.33
CA TRP A 171 -4.80 0.93 -18.88
C TRP A 171 -5.58 -0.14 -18.12
N ALA A 172 -5.63 -0.07 -16.78
CA ALA A 172 -6.32 -1.04 -15.95
C ALA A 172 -7.85 -0.98 -16.16
N THR A 173 -8.40 0.22 -16.29
CA THR A 173 -9.83 0.40 -16.59
C THR A 173 -10.20 -0.12 -17.98
N SER A 174 -9.28 -0.07 -18.93
CA SER A 174 -9.51 -0.48 -20.33
C SER A 174 -9.25 -1.97 -20.59
N MET A 175 -8.71 -2.71 -19.62
CA MET A 175 -8.51 -4.16 -19.75
C MET A 175 -9.87 -4.88 -19.84
N GLU A 176 -9.93 -5.92 -20.66
CA GLU A 176 -11.07 -6.85 -20.68
C GLU A 176 -10.91 -7.94 -19.61
N GLU A 177 -12.02 -8.60 -19.27
CA GLU A 177 -12.05 -9.69 -18.30
C GLU A 177 -11.14 -10.84 -18.76
N GLY A 178 -10.26 -11.31 -17.88
CA GLY A 178 -9.33 -12.39 -18.19
C GLY A 178 -8.15 -11.99 -19.10
N GLU A 179 -8.08 -10.75 -19.56
CA GLU A 179 -6.96 -10.25 -20.37
C GLU A 179 -5.65 -10.22 -19.56
N ARG A 180 -4.53 -10.39 -20.26
CA ARG A 180 -3.17 -10.25 -19.70
C ARG A 180 -2.51 -8.98 -20.22
N TYR A 181 -2.18 -8.07 -19.30
CA TYR A 181 -1.46 -6.85 -19.64
C TYR A 181 -0.02 -6.88 -19.10
N VAL A 182 0.94 -6.94 -20.03
CA VAL A 182 2.36 -6.75 -19.71
C VAL A 182 2.70 -5.29 -19.95
N ARG A 183 3.15 -4.59 -18.91
CA ARG A 183 3.63 -3.22 -19.03
C ARG A 183 5.02 -3.24 -19.68
N SER A 184 5.10 -2.84 -20.94
CA SER A 184 6.35 -2.64 -21.69
C SER A 184 7.19 -1.50 -21.10
#